data_AF-A0A5J4KZ07-F1
#
_entry.id   AF-A0A5J4KZ07-F1
#
_cell.length_a   1.000
_cell.length_b   1.000
_cell.length_c   1.000
_cell.angle_alpha   90.00
_cell.angle_beta   90.00
_cell.angle_gamma   90.00
#
_symmetry.space_group_name_H-M   'P 1'
#
loop_
_entity.id
_entity.type
_entity.pdbx_description
1 polymer ?
#
loop_
_entity_poly.entity_id
_entity_poly.type
_entity_poly.pdbx_seq_one_letter_code
_entity_poly.pdbx_strand_id
1 'polypeptide(L)'
;MAKEPVLYSPEANADFVYHMEDVLEVYQRPYDPKRPKICMDEGSKQVLAHTREPIPMEAGEPERIDYEYERKGVCSVFVAMEPETGPVRCV
;
A
#
# COMPACT_ATOMS: atom_id res chain seq x y z
N MET A 1 -16.60 -12.86 -6.91
CA MET A 1 -16.22 -13.63 -5.70
C MET A 1 -15.63 -12.65 -4.71
N ALA A 2 -16.42 -12.18 -3.76
CA ALA A 2 -15.92 -11.31 -2.69
C ALA A 2 -14.98 -12.14 -1.82
N LYS A 3 -13.71 -11.75 -1.71
CA LYS A 3 -12.84 -12.30 -0.67
C LYS A 3 -13.41 -11.84 0.66
N GLU A 4 -13.76 -12.78 1.53
CA GLU A 4 -14.05 -12.47 2.92
C GLU A 4 -12.81 -11.79 3.52
N PRO A 5 -12.94 -10.65 4.21
CA PRO A 5 -11.77 -9.97 4.78
C PRO A 5 -11.30 -10.78 5.98
N VAL A 6 -10.22 -11.54 5.81
CA VAL A 6 -9.62 -12.30 6.92
C VAL A 6 -8.42 -11.51 7.44
N LEU A 7 -8.54 -10.96 8.65
CA LEU A 7 -7.43 -10.31 9.36
C LEU A 7 -6.71 -11.37 10.23
N TYR A 8 -5.53 -11.80 9.80
CA TYR A 8 -4.74 -12.80 10.54
C TYR A 8 -3.84 -12.10 11.57
N SER A 9 -4.15 -12.25 12.86
CA SER A 9 -3.25 -11.93 13.97
C SER A 9 -2.68 -13.23 14.55
N PRO A 10 -1.36 -13.36 14.76
CA PRO A 10 -0.75 -14.54 15.39
C PRO A 10 -1.24 -14.80 16.83
N GLU A 11 -1.82 -13.79 17.49
CA GLU A 11 -2.28 -13.82 18.88
C GLU A 11 -3.74 -13.40 19.00
N ALA A 12 -4.61 -13.84 18.08
CA ALA A 12 -6.02 -13.48 18.11
C ALA A 12 -6.69 -14.01 19.40
N ASN A 13 -6.94 -13.12 20.36
CA ASN A 13 -7.77 -13.38 21.54
C ASN A 13 -9.24 -13.00 21.26
N ALA A 14 -10.17 -13.44 22.13
CA ALA A 14 -11.60 -13.19 21.93
C ALA A 14 -11.94 -11.69 21.89
N ASP A 15 -11.24 -10.87 22.68
CA ASP A 15 -11.45 -9.41 22.71
C ASP A 15 -11.04 -8.75 21.39
N PHE A 16 -9.94 -9.20 20.78
CA PHE A 16 -9.50 -8.75 19.46
C PHE A 16 -10.53 -9.12 18.38
N VAL A 17 -11.02 -10.36 18.38
CA VAL A 17 -12.04 -10.80 17.42
C VAL A 17 -13.32 -9.98 17.59
N TYR A 18 -13.78 -9.77 18.82
CA TYR A 18 -14.96 -8.96 19.11
C TYR A 18 -14.86 -7.54 18.51
N HIS A 19 -13.73 -6.86 18.71
CA HIS A 19 -13.53 -5.52 18.13
C HIS A 19 -13.31 -5.53 16.61
N MET A 20 -12.80 -6.62 16.04
CA MET A 20 -12.65 -6.74 14.59
C MET A 20 -14.00 -6.93 13.87
N GLU A 21 -15.00 -7.53 14.52
CA GLU A 21 -16.35 -7.62 13.96
C GLU A 21 -16.96 -6.22 13.70
N ASP A 22 -16.74 -5.25 14.60
CA ASP A 22 -17.18 -3.86 14.40
C ASP A 22 -16.59 -3.25 13.11
N VAL A 23 -15.33 -3.56 12.82
CA VAL A 23 -14.64 -3.09 11.61
C VAL A 23 -15.22 -3.78 10.37
N LEU A 24 -15.42 -5.11 10.43
CA LEU A 24 -15.99 -5.88 9.32
C LEU A 24 -17.42 -5.44 8.99
N GLU A 25 -18.21 -5.07 10.00
CA GLU A 25 -19.57 -4.53 9.81
C GLU A 25 -19.54 -3.28 8.91
N VAL A 26 -18.56 -2.39 9.08
CA VAL A 26 -18.41 -1.18 8.26
C VAL A 26 -18.17 -1.53 6.79
N TYR A 27 -17.34 -2.53 6.51
CA TYR A 27 -17.06 -2.97 5.14
C TYR A 27 -18.25 -3.67 4.47
N GLN A 28 -19.13 -4.32 5.25
CA GLN A 28 -20.32 -4.98 4.74
C GLN A 28 -21.47 -4.01 4.40
N ARG A 29 -21.40 -2.74 4.84
CA ARG A 29 -22.45 -1.76 4.56
C ARG A 29 -22.57 -1.50 3.04
N PRO A 30 -23.81 -1.34 2.53
CA PRO A 30 -24.02 -0.99 1.14
C PRO A 30 -23.35 0.35 0.81
N TYR A 31 -22.86 0.46 -0.41
CA TYR A 31 -22.24 1.69 -0.88
C TYR A 31 -23.24 2.86 -0.85
N ASP A 32 -22.83 3.97 -0.24
CA ASP A 32 -23.55 5.25 -0.23
C ASP A 32 -22.60 6.36 -0.68
N PRO A 33 -22.82 6.99 -1.86
CA PRO A 33 -21.98 8.09 -2.34
C PRO A 33 -21.91 9.30 -1.40
N LYS A 34 -22.87 9.46 -0.47
CA LYS A 34 -22.84 10.52 0.55
C LYS A 34 -21.99 10.15 1.76
N ARG A 35 -21.60 8.88 1.88
CA ARG A 35 -20.82 8.30 3.00
C ARG A 35 -19.77 7.33 2.44
N PRO A 36 -18.79 7.82 1.67
CA PRO A 36 -17.76 6.98 1.08
C PRO A 36 -16.91 6.32 2.15
N LYS A 37 -16.50 5.08 1.89
CA LYS A 37 -15.54 4.36 2.72
C LYS A 37 -14.14 4.72 2.24
N ILE A 38 -13.35 5.41 3.05
CA ILE A 38 -11.98 5.81 2.71
C ILE A 38 -10.99 5.03 3.57
N CYS A 39 -10.09 4.31 2.92
CA CYS A 39 -8.91 3.73 3.54
C CYS A 39 -7.77 4.75 3.43
N MET A 40 -7.07 5.00 4.52
CA MET A 40 -5.84 5.79 4.54
C MET A 40 -4.69 4.93 5.02
N ASP A 41 -3.54 5.10 4.40
CA ASP A 41 -2.30 4.43 4.81
C ASP A 41 -1.11 5.37 4.65
N GLU A 42 -0.07 5.13 5.45
CA GLU A 42 1.19 5.86 5.40
C GLU A 42 2.37 4.89 5.28
N GLY A 43 3.35 5.27 4.48
CA GLY A 43 4.55 4.46 4.27
C GLY A 43 5.81 5.29 4.25
N SER A 44 6.85 4.86 4.97
CA SER A 44 8.18 5.44 4.83
C SER A 44 8.89 4.81 3.62
N LYS A 45 9.21 5.62 2.61
CA LYS A 45 9.96 5.18 1.43
C LYS A 45 11.36 5.78 1.44
N GLN A 46 12.37 4.91 1.36
CA GLN A 46 13.75 5.37 1.18
C GLN A 46 13.93 5.90 -0.24
N VAL A 47 14.50 7.09 -0.35
CA VAL A 47 14.87 7.69 -1.64
C VAL A 47 16.27 7.20 -1.97
N LEU A 48 16.38 6.36 -2.98
CA LEU A 48 17.65 5.76 -3.43
C LEU A 48 18.04 6.35 -4.78
N ALA A 49 19.34 6.56 -4.98
CA ALA A 49 19.91 6.91 -6.27
C ALA A 49 21.00 5.91 -6.65
N HIS A 50 21.19 5.69 -7.94
CA HIS A 50 22.33 4.93 -8.42
C HIS A 50 23.62 5.73 -8.19
N THR A 51 24.67 5.10 -7.68
CA THR A 51 26.00 5.73 -7.62
C THR A 51 26.66 5.84 -8.99
N ARG A 52 26.24 5.01 -9.95
CA ARG A 52 26.70 5.01 -11.34
C ARG A 52 25.52 5.06 -12.30
N GLU A 53 25.70 5.70 -13.44
CA GLU A 53 24.66 5.74 -14.47
C GLU A 53 24.39 4.33 -15.02
N PRO A 54 23.12 3.88 -15.04
CA PRO A 54 22.75 2.63 -15.69
C PRO A 54 23.13 2.62 -17.17
N ILE A 55 23.63 1.46 -17.63
CA ILE A 55 23.93 1.27 -19.05
C ILE A 55 22.65 0.78 -19.73
N PRO A 56 22.12 1.53 -20.72
CA PRO A 56 20.90 1.18 -21.41
C PRO A 56 21.04 -0.14 -22.18
N MET A 57 19.91 -0.78 -22.44
CA MET A 57 19.86 -2.01 -23.21
C MET A 57 20.27 -1.77 -24.67
N GLU A 58 21.08 -2.67 -25.23
CA GLU A 58 21.41 -2.73 -26.65
C GLU A 58 20.97 -4.06 -27.26
N ALA A 59 20.93 -4.16 -28.59
CA ALA A 59 20.52 -5.39 -29.27
C ALA A 59 21.48 -6.54 -28.93
N GLY A 60 21.01 -7.52 -28.14
CA GLY A 60 21.82 -8.66 -27.69
C GLY A 60 22.49 -8.45 -26.33
N GLU A 61 22.36 -7.27 -25.71
CA GLU A 61 22.89 -6.99 -24.38
C GLU A 61 21.79 -6.50 -23.43
N PRO A 62 21.58 -7.16 -22.28
CA PRO A 62 20.59 -6.70 -21.30
C PRO A 62 21.02 -5.39 -20.64
N GLU A 63 20.04 -4.64 -20.16
CA GLU A 63 20.26 -3.46 -19.30
C GLU A 63 21.14 -3.82 -18.09
N ARG A 64 22.11 -2.96 -17.79
CA ARG A 64 23.04 -3.17 -16.66
C ARG A 64 22.86 -2.05 -15.64
N ILE A 65 22.44 -2.44 -14.44
CA ILE A 65 22.27 -1.56 -13.29
C ILE A 65 23.24 -2.03 -12.22
N ASP A 66 24.06 -1.11 -11.69
CA ASP A 66 24.94 -1.40 -10.57
C ASP A 66 24.11 -1.59 -9.28
N TYR A 67 24.54 -2.51 -8.42
CA TYR A 67 23.87 -2.80 -7.16
C TYR A 67 24.17 -1.74 -6.09
N GLU A 68 25.25 -0.98 -6.25
CA GLU A 68 25.60 0.11 -5.36
C GLU A 68 24.62 1.29 -5.50
N TYR A 69 24.16 1.81 -4.37
CA TYR A 69 23.21 2.90 -4.31
C TYR A 69 23.56 3.89 -3.21
N GLU A 70 23.17 5.14 -3.43
CA GLU A 70 23.27 6.23 -2.47
C GLU A 70 21.90 6.43 -1.80
N ARG A 71 21.89 6.55 -0.47
CA ARG A 71 20.67 6.90 0.29
C ARG A 71 20.53 8.41 0.33
N LYS A 72 19.48 8.93 -0.32
CA LYS A 72 19.15 10.37 -0.36
C LYS A 72 18.10 10.79 0.67
N GLY A 73 17.90 9.97 1.70
CA GLY A 73 16.95 10.21 2.78
C GLY A 73 15.71 9.32 2.69
N VAL A 74 14.66 9.73 3.40
CA VAL A 74 13.39 9.00 3.52
C VAL A 74 12.27 9.99 3.29
N CYS A 75 11.28 9.63 2.47
CA CYS A 75 10.04 10.36 2.34
C CYS A 75 8.89 9.60 3.01
N SER A 76 7.94 10.35 3.56
CA SER A 76 6.65 9.80 3.98
C SER A 76 5.69 9.89 2.81
N VAL A 77 5.08 8.77 2.45
CA VAL A 77 4.06 8.67 1.42
C VAL A 77 2.71 8.51 2.11
N PHE A 78 1.75 9.38 1.81
CA PHE A 78 0.39 9.28 2.32
C PHE A 78 -0.56 8.91 1.17
N VAL A 79 -1.39 7.90 1.39
CA VAL A 79 -2.35 7.43 0.40
C VAL A 79 -3.74 7.39 1.02
N ALA A 80 -4.71 7.95 0.30
CA ALA A 80 -6.12 7.75 0.57
C ALA A 80 -6.79 7.09 -0.66
N MET A 81 -7.67 6.12 -0.41
CA MET A 81 -8.36 5.39 -1.46
C MET A 81 -9.77 5.03 -1.03
N GLU A 82 -10.70 5.13 -1.97
CA GLU A 82 -12.01 4.51 -1.85
C GLU A 82 -11.96 3.10 -2.45
N PRO A 83 -12.21 2.02 -1.68
CA PRO A 83 -12.11 0.65 -2.17
C PRO A 83 -13.03 0.34 -3.36
N GLU A 84 -14.18 1.00 -3.44
CA GLU A 84 -15.25 0.70 -4.39
C GLU A 84 -15.15 1.50 -5.70
N THR A 85 -14.44 2.63 -5.71
CA THR A 85 -14.36 3.54 -6.88
C THR A 85 -12.94 3.81 -7.38
N GLY A 86 -11.90 3.52 -6.59
CA GLY A 86 -10.50 3.71 -6.97
C GLY A 86 -9.78 4.86 -6.24
N PRO A 87 -8.58 5.26 -6.70
CA PRO A 87 -7.68 6.09 -5.91
C PRO A 87 -8.18 7.53 -5.71
N VAL A 88 -8.02 8.03 -4.49
CA VAL A 88 -8.38 9.39 -4.09
C VAL A 88 -7.11 10.11 -3.62
N ARG A 89 -6.34 10.64 -4.58
CA ARG A 89 -5.24 11.60 -4.43
C ARG A 89 -4.12 11.24 -3.41
N CYS A 90 -2.93 10.94 -3.93
CA CYS A 90 -1.70 10.89 -3.14
C CYS A 90 -1.19 12.30 -2.82
N VAL A 91 -0.67 12.50 -1.61
CA VAL A 91 0.05 13.73 -1.19
C VAL A 91 1.42 13.33 -0.65
#